data_AF-A0A2X3J603-F1
#
_entry.id   AF-A0A2X3J603-F1
#
_cell.length_a   1.000
_cell.length_b   1.000
_cell.length_c   1.000
_cell.angle_alpha   90.00
_cell.angle_beta   90.00
_cell.angle_gamma   90.00
#
_symmetry.space_group_name_H-M   'P 1'
#
loop_
_entity.id
_entity.type
_entity.pdbx_description
1 polymer ?
#
loop_
_entity_poly.entity_id
_entity_poly.type
_entity_poly.pdbx_seq_one_letter_code
_entity_poly.pdbx_strand_id
1 'polypeptide(L)'
;MVLQFIAGKAGSGKTTYLLEQIQKRATEKPDENQILIVPDQMSYQMERFLFEQSKLKGIMNIQIYSFSRLAWRVLQETGGLARVFLTHSGMEMLIRQVIQEEKGNLKLFGRAASKRGFYKELTNLFQEMKQYEVELPDLKQQATLAKDFATRQKLADIALIYELYEQKLYGKYLESEDYLQLLKER
;
A
#
# COMPACT_ATOMS: atom_id res chain seq x y z
N MET A 1 -14.96 -14.76 -18.37
CA MET A 1 -13.67 -14.24 -17.88
C MET A 1 -12.64 -15.36 -18.05
N VAL A 2 -11.54 -15.12 -18.75
CA VAL A 2 -10.52 -16.15 -19.03
C VAL A 2 -9.32 -15.86 -18.15
N LEU A 3 -8.92 -16.83 -17.32
CA LEU A 3 -7.74 -16.77 -16.48
C LEU A 3 -6.70 -17.75 -17.01
N GLN A 4 -5.47 -17.29 -17.20
CA GLN A 4 -4.36 -18.12 -17.63
C GLN A 4 -3.23 -18.05 -16.59
N PHE A 5 -2.78 -19.21 -16.13
CA PHE A 5 -1.59 -19.31 -15.28
C PHE A 5 -0.35 -19.56 -16.14
N ILE A 6 0.65 -18.70 -16.00
CA ILE A 6 1.97 -18.83 -16.64
C ILE A 6 2.99 -19.09 -15.53
N ALA A 7 3.41 -20.34 -15.37
CA ALA A 7 4.29 -20.78 -14.30
C ALA A 7 5.55 -21.48 -14.84
N GLY A 8 6.65 -21.42 -14.08
CA GLY A 8 7.93 -22.00 -14.47
C GLY A 8 9.08 -21.50 -13.59
N LYS A 9 10.22 -22.19 -13.63
CA LYS A 9 11.43 -21.85 -12.86
C LYS A 9 11.98 -20.47 -13.25
N ALA A 10 12.85 -19.88 -12.42
CA ALA A 10 13.62 -18.71 -12.81
C ALA A 10 14.38 -19.00 -14.13
N GLY A 11 14.41 -18.03 -15.05
CA GLY A 11 15.04 -18.21 -16.38
C GLY A 11 14.20 -18.96 -17.41
N SER A 12 12.99 -19.45 -17.08
CA SER A 12 12.15 -20.20 -18.04
C SER A 12 11.46 -19.36 -19.13
N GLY A 13 11.79 -18.08 -19.27
CA GLY A 13 11.21 -17.20 -20.29
C GLY A 13 9.81 -16.64 -20.02
N LYS A 14 9.27 -16.73 -18.78
CA LYS A 14 7.92 -16.21 -18.44
C LYS A 14 7.72 -14.74 -18.82
N THR A 15 8.70 -13.90 -18.48
CA THR A 15 8.66 -12.46 -18.77
C THR A 15 8.65 -12.23 -20.27
N THR A 16 9.55 -12.89 -21.02
CA THR A 16 9.60 -12.81 -22.49
C THR A 16 8.27 -13.22 -23.11
N TYR A 17 7.71 -14.36 -22.69
CA TYR A 17 6.42 -14.83 -23.17
C TYR A 17 5.31 -13.80 -22.93
N LEU A 18 5.19 -13.25 -21.73
CA LEU A 18 4.18 -12.22 -21.41
C LEU A 18 4.33 -10.97 -22.30
N LEU A 19 5.56 -10.52 -22.52
CA LEU A 19 5.84 -9.33 -23.32
C LEU A 19 5.58 -9.57 -24.82
N GLU A 20 5.83 -10.77 -25.33
CA GLU A 20 5.44 -11.14 -26.70
C GLU A 20 3.92 -11.20 -26.87
N GLN A 21 3.20 -11.78 -25.89
CA GLN A 21 1.74 -11.85 -25.96
C GLN A 21 1.09 -10.46 -25.92
N ILE A 22 1.58 -9.57 -25.04
CA ILE A 22 1.01 -8.22 -24.93
C ILE A 22 1.30 -7.38 -26.18
N GLN A 23 2.49 -7.50 -26.78
CA GLN A 23 2.83 -6.83 -28.03
C GLN A 23 2.00 -7.34 -29.21
N LYS A 24 1.82 -8.67 -29.31
CA LYS A 24 0.98 -9.28 -30.34
C LYS A 24 -0.44 -8.75 -30.23
N ARG A 25 -1.02 -8.78 -29.03
CA ARG A 25 -2.40 -8.33 -28.79
C ARG A 25 -2.58 -6.84 -29.03
N ALA A 26 -1.61 -6.02 -28.61
CA ALA A 26 -1.62 -4.58 -28.85
C ALA A 26 -1.58 -4.24 -30.35
N THR A 27 -0.92 -5.08 -31.17
CA THR A 27 -0.86 -4.91 -32.63
C THR A 27 -2.14 -5.36 -33.31
N GLU A 28 -2.70 -6.51 -32.90
CA GLU A 28 -3.93 -7.07 -33.46
C GLU A 28 -5.17 -6.24 -33.09
N LYS A 29 -5.12 -5.56 -31.93
CA LYS A 29 -6.23 -4.78 -31.39
C LYS A 29 -5.75 -3.40 -30.89
N PRO A 30 -5.48 -2.46 -31.81
CA PRO A 30 -4.95 -1.14 -31.45
C PRO A 30 -5.90 -0.31 -30.57
N ASP A 31 -7.21 -0.57 -30.65
CA ASP A 31 -8.23 0.14 -29.87
C ASP A 31 -8.40 -0.41 -28.44
N GLU A 32 -7.79 -1.57 -28.10
CA GLU A 32 -7.83 -2.16 -26.76
C GLU A 32 -6.57 -1.81 -25.96
N ASN A 33 -6.74 -1.20 -24.78
CA ASN A 33 -5.64 -1.00 -23.83
C ASN A 33 -5.22 -2.32 -23.17
N GLN A 34 -3.91 -2.56 -23.14
CA GLN A 34 -3.28 -3.69 -22.46
C GLN A 34 -2.57 -3.19 -21.21
N ILE A 35 -2.91 -3.73 -20.04
CA ILE A 35 -2.31 -3.33 -18.77
C ILE A 35 -1.33 -4.40 -18.32
N LEU A 36 -0.07 -4.00 -18.10
CA LEU A 36 0.96 -4.83 -17.48
C LEU A 36 1.21 -4.34 -16.04
N ILE A 37 0.82 -5.16 -15.07
CA ILE A 37 1.06 -4.86 -13.64
C ILE A 37 2.37 -5.50 -13.19
N VAL A 38 3.26 -4.69 -12.61
CA VAL A 38 4.59 -5.10 -12.15
C VAL A 38 4.92 -4.46 -10.80
N PRO A 39 5.89 -5.00 -10.04
CA PRO A 39 6.41 -4.31 -8.87
C PRO A 39 6.92 -2.90 -9.23
N ASP A 40 6.82 -1.96 -8.29
CA ASP A 40 7.25 -0.57 -8.49
C ASP A 40 8.68 -0.46 -9.02
N GLN A 41 9.59 -1.32 -8.53
CA GLN A 41 11.00 -1.34 -8.91
C GLN A 41 11.25 -1.85 -10.35
N MET A 42 10.27 -2.50 -10.97
CA MET A 42 10.39 -3.14 -12.28
C MET A 42 9.74 -2.33 -13.42
N SER A 43 8.93 -1.32 -13.08
CA SER A 43 8.21 -0.47 -14.04
C SER A 43 9.08 0.01 -15.22
N TYR A 44 10.14 0.77 -14.90
CA TYR A 44 11.05 1.33 -15.90
C TYR A 44 11.79 0.25 -16.70
N GLN A 45 12.19 -0.85 -16.06
CA GLN A 45 12.87 -1.95 -16.74
C GLN A 45 11.97 -2.59 -17.80
N MET A 46 10.68 -2.75 -17.49
CA MET A 46 9.70 -3.32 -18.41
C MET A 46 9.36 -2.35 -19.54
N GLU A 47 9.24 -1.05 -19.25
CA GLU A 47 9.08 -0.01 -20.28
C GLU A 47 10.25 -0.05 -21.26
N ARG A 48 11.48 -0.05 -20.74
CA ARG A 48 12.69 -0.13 -21.56
C ARG A 48 12.74 -1.41 -22.40
N PHE A 49 12.43 -2.57 -21.80
CA PHE A 49 12.42 -3.83 -22.53
C PHE A 49 11.42 -3.81 -23.69
N LEU A 50 10.22 -3.27 -23.47
CA LEU A 50 9.22 -3.11 -24.52
C LEU A 50 9.73 -2.20 -25.64
N PHE A 51 10.39 -1.07 -25.33
CA PHE A 51 10.94 -0.19 -26.37
C PHE A 51 12.12 -0.79 -27.13
N GLU A 52 13.03 -1.49 -26.45
CA GLU A 52 14.24 -2.06 -27.09
C GLU A 52 13.93 -3.30 -27.93
N GLN A 53 12.95 -4.11 -27.52
CA GLN A 53 12.65 -5.40 -28.17
C GLN A 53 11.48 -5.31 -29.15
N SER A 54 10.64 -4.28 -29.07
CA SER A 54 9.53 -4.15 -30.00
C SER A 54 10.01 -3.57 -31.33
N LYS A 55 9.50 -4.12 -32.44
CA LYS A 55 9.53 -3.46 -33.76
C LYS A 55 8.45 -2.37 -33.87
N LEU A 56 7.82 -2.02 -32.75
CA LEU A 56 6.67 -1.12 -32.72
C LEU A 56 7.18 0.32 -32.80
N LYS A 57 6.59 1.11 -33.71
CA LYS A 57 6.91 2.54 -33.84
C LYS A 57 6.33 3.39 -32.71
N GLY A 58 5.53 2.80 -31.82
CA GLY A 58 4.93 3.43 -30.66
C GLY A 58 4.14 2.43 -29.82
N ILE A 59 4.04 2.69 -28.51
CA ILE A 59 3.46 1.79 -27.50
C ILE A 59 2.27 2.47 -26.82
N MET A 60 1.37 3.07 -27.61
CA MET A 60 0.33 3.94 -27.06
C MET A 60 -0.77 3.20 -26.29
N ASN A 61 -1.04 1.94 -26.63
CA ASN A 61 -2.07 1.11 -26.00
C ASN A 61 -1.52 0.04 -25.04
N ILE A 62 -0.23 0.07 -24.69
CA ILE A 62 0.33 -0.77 -23.60
C ILE A 62 0.70 0.14 -22.45
N GLN A 63 0.09 -0.11 -21.29
CA GLN A 63 0.30 0.67 -20.08
C GLN A 63 0.96 -0.21 -19.02
N ILE A 64 2.12 0.23 -18.53
CA ILE A 64 2.82 -0.46 -17.45
C ILE A 64 2.51 0.28 -16.15
N TYR A 65 1.93 -0.44 -15.19
CA TYR A 65 1.60 0.12 -13.89
C TYR A 65 2.18 -0.73 -12.76
N SER A 66 2.54 -0.06 -11.67
CA SER A 66 2.52 -0.71 -10.37
C SER A 66 1.13 -0.58 -9.76
N PHE A 67 0.84 -1.32 -8.70
CA PHE A 67 -0.42 -1.17 -7.98
C PHE A 67 -0.66 0.27 -7.51
N SER A 68 0.38 0.91 -6.97
CA SER A 68 0.33 2.32 -6.55
C SER A 68 0.02 3.27 -7.71
N ARG A 69 0.70 3.11 -8.87
CA ARG A 69 0.44 3.94 -10.05
C ARG A 69 -0.94 3.68 -10.65
N LEU A 70 -1.41 2.43 -10.64
CA LEU A 70 -2.74 2.06 -11.11
C LEU A 70 -3.83 2.71 -10.23
N ALA A 71 -3.72 2.57 -8.91
CA ALA A 71 -4.64 3.20 -7.97
C ALA A 71 -4.68 4.72 -8.16
N TRP A 72 -3.52 5.36 -8.24
CA TRP A 72 -3.44 6.79 -8.50
C TRP A 72 -4.11 7.19 -9.82
N ARG A 73 -3.88 6.43 -10.90
CA ARG A 73 -4.49 6.72 -12.21
C ARG A 73 -6.02 6.63 -12.16
N VAL A 74 -6.56 5.59 -11.53
CA VAL A 74 -8.01 5.40 -11.40
C VAL A 74 -8.64 6.49 -10.52
N LEU A 75 -7.99 6.85 -9.41
CA LEU A 75 -8.48 7.91 -8.50
C LEU A 75 -8.37 9.31 -9.11
N GLN A 76 -7.47 9.51 -10.08
CA GLN A 76 -7.42 10.73 -10.86
C GLN A 76 -8.66 10.90 -11.73
N GLU A 77 -9.21 9.80 -12.26
CA GLU A 77 -10.39 9.81 -13.14
C GLU A 77 -11.71 9.73 -12.35
N THR A 78 -11.74 8.98 -11.24
CA THR A 78 -12.95 8.74 -10.43
C THR A 78 -13.07 9.65 -9.21
N GLY A 79 -12.03 10.44 -8.92
CA GLY A 79 -11.92 11.28 -7.73
C GLY A 79 -11.46 10.51 -6.48
N GLY A 80 -10.95 11.26 -5.51
CA GLY A 80 -10.37 10.71 -4.27
C GLY A 80 -9.00 11.29 -3.93
N LEU A 81 -8.33 11.91 -4.90
CA LEU A 81 -7.01 12.55 -4.73
C LEU A 81 -7.04 13.95 -4.11
N ALA A 82 -8.21 14.48 -3.72
CA ALA A 82 -8.32 15.85 -3.20
C ALA A 82 -7.77 16.02 -1.76
N ARG A 83 -7.42 14.91 -1.09
CA ARG A 83 -6.91 14.90 0.29
C ARG A 83 -5.39 15.06 0.32
N VAL A 84 -4.87 15.63 1.40
CA VAL A 84 -3.42 15.87 1.56
C VAL A 84 -2.71 14.56 1.88
N PHE A 85 -1.65 14.25 1.13
CA PHE A 85 -0.84 13.07 1.38
C PHE A 85 0.14 13.29 2.55
N LEU A 86 0.16 12.37 3.51
CA LEU A 86 1.15 12.36 4.57
C LEU A 86 2.38 11.57 4.13
N THR A 87 3.54 12.20 4.28
CA THR A 87 4.82 11.50 4.21
C THR A 87 4.99 10.59 5.41
N HIS A 88 5.90 9.62 5.33
CA HIS A 88 6.29 8.78 6.46
C HIS A 88 6.67 9.59 7.71
N SER A 89 7.43 10.67 7.54
CA SER A 89 7.73 11.61 8.62
C SER A 89 6.50 12.35 9.16
N GLY A 90 5.52 12.67 8.30
CA GLY A 90 4.25 13.28 8.71
C GLY A 90 3.42 12.34 9.58
N MET A 91 3.40 11.05 9.25
CA MET A 91 2.76 10.01 10.07
C MET A 91 3.45 9.87 11.42
N GLU A 92 4.79 9.82 11.45
CA GLU A 92 5.56 9.79 12.70
C GLU A 92 5.24 11.01 13.59
N MET A 93 5.11 12.20 12.99
CA MET A 93 4.75 13.43 13.71
C MET A 93 3.33 13.37 14.26
N LEU A 94 2.37 12.85 13.49
CA LEU A 94 0.98 12.73 13.93
C LEU A 94 0.85 11.74 15.09
N ILE A 95 1.50 10.58 14.97
CA ILE A 95 1.57 9.57 16.03
C ILE A 95 2.22 10.14 17.29
N ARG A 96 3.32 10.89 17.13
CA ARG A 96 3.96 11.58 18.24
C ARG A 96 3.00 12.55 18.94
N GLN A 97 2.22 13.31 18.17
CA GLN A 97 1.22 14.21 18.73
C GLN A 97 0.17 13.45 19.55
N VAL A 98 -0.41 12.37 19.00
CA VAL A 98 -1.41 11.52 19.70
C VAL A 98 -0.86 11.00 21.02
N ILE A 99 0.38 10.47 21.02
CA ILE A 99 1.00 9.92 22.23
C ILE A 99 1.24 10.99 23.30
N GLN A 100 1.59 12.22 22.91
CA GLN A 100 1.79 13.31 23.88
C GLN A 100 0.46 13.76 24.50
N GLU A 101 -0.61 13.83 23.72
CA GLU A 101 -1.96 14.16 24.19
C GLU A 101 -2.49 13.08 25.15
N GLU A 102 -2.24 11.80 24.84
CA GLU A 102 -2.75 10.65 25.61
C GLU A 102 -1.80 10.08 26.65
N LYS A 103 -0.69 10.78 26.94
CA LYS A 103 0.40 10.23 27.77
C LYS A 103 -0.06 9.69 29.13
N GLY A 104 -1.10 10.29 29.72
CA GLY A 104 -1.70 9.86 30.99
C GLY A 104 -2.58 8.61 30.90
N ASN A 105 -3.10 8.30 29.71
CA ASN A 105 -3.99 7.16 29.47
C ASN A 105 -3.25 5.90 28.98
N LEU A 106 -2.00 6.06 28.52
CA LEU A 106 -1.15 4.95 28.07
C LEU A 106 -0.61 4.13 29.24
N LYS A 107 -0.72 2.80 29.16
CA LYS A 107 -0.32 1.87 30.23
C LYS A 107 1.18 1.58 30.21
N LEU A 108 1.71 1.18 29.06
CA LEU A 108 3.11 0.81 28.85
C LEU A 108 3.87 1.86 28.03
N PHE A 109 3.23 2.39 26.99
CA PHE A 109 3.90 3.21 25.99
C PHE A 109 4.20 4.64 26.43
N GLY A 110 3.55 5.13 27.49
CA GLY A 110 3.84 6.45 28.05
C GLY A 110 5.32 6.63 28.48
N ARG A 111 5.99 5.55 28.91
CA ARG A 111 7.43 5.54 29.22
C ARG A 111 8.31 5.19 28.02
N ALA A 112 7.79 4.42 27.05
CA ALA A 112 8.54 3.99 25.87
C ALA A 112 8.64 5.09 24.80
N ALA A 113 7.72 6.06 24.80
CA ALA A 113 7.66 7.19 23.87
C ALA A 113 8.91 8.10 23.86
N SER A 114 9.75 8.05 24.90
CA SER A 114 11.02 8.77 24.96
C SER A 114 12.17 8.03 24.28
N LYS A 115 11.99 6.76 23.90
CA LYS A 115 13.03 5.96 23.24
C LYS A 115 13.17 6.35 21.77
N ARG A 116 14.43 6.41 21.32
CA ARG A 116 14.75 6.64 19.90
C ARG A 116 14.13 5.54 19.05
N GLY A 117 13.48 5.93 17.95
CA GLY A 117 12.88 5.01 16.98
C GLY A 117 11.49 4.50 17.35
N PHE A 118 10.97 4.80 18.55
CA PHE A 118 9.65 4.31 18.97
C PHE A 118 8.52 4.72 18.00
N TYR A 119 8.46 6.01 17.62
CA TYR A 119 7.45 6.51 16.68
C TYR A 119 7.58 5.89 15.30
N LYS A 120 8.81 5.63 14.84
CA LYS A 120 9.09 4.95 13.58
C LYS A 120 8.57 3.52 13.58
N GLU A 121 8.87 2.76 14.63
CA GLU A 121 8.37 1.39 14.79
C GLU A 121 6.84 1.34 14.82
N LEU A 122 6.21 2.29 15.52
CA LEU A 122 4.74 2.34 15.58
C LEU A 122 4.12 2.75 14.23
N THR A 123 4.77 3.64 13.49
CA THR A 123 4.36 4.01 12.13
C THR A 123 4.43 2.81 11.20
N ASN A 124 5.55 2.08 11.21
CA ASN A 124 5.71 0.86 10.40
C ASN A 124 4.66 -0.20 10.76
N LEU A 125 4.36 -0.36 12.05
CA LEU A 125 3.31 -1.27 12.52
C LEU A 125 1.93 -0.88 11.98
N PHE A 126 1.58 0.41 11.99
CA PHE A 126 0.28 0.86 11.47
C PHE A 126 0.18 0.67 9.96
N GLN A 127 1.27 0.91 9.23
CA GLN A 127 1.32 0.61 7.79
C GLN A 127 1.15 -0.89 7.53
N GLU A 128 1.82 -1.75 8.30
CA GLU A 128 1.67 -3.21 8.20
C GLU A 128 0.22 -3.61 8.50
N MET A 129 -0.39 -3.09 9.57
CA MET A 129 -1.79 -3.37 9.88
C MET A 129 -2.72 -3.02 8.72
N LYS A 130 -2.54 -1.85 8.07
CA LYS A 130 -3.32 -1.48 6.88
C LYS A 130 -3.09 -2.42 5.70
N GLN A 131 -1.83 -2.78 5.41
CA GLN A 131 -1.47 -3.69 4.32
C GLN A 131 -2.06 -5.10 4.49
N TYR A 132 -2.18 -5.56 5.73
CA TYR A 132 -2.74 -6.86 6.08
C TYR A 132 -4.24 -6.81 6.41
N GLU A 133 -4.92 -5.69 6.14
CA GLU A 133 -6.34 -5.47 6.43
C GLU A 133 -6.71 -5.79 7.90
N VAL A 134 -5.82 -5.46 8.85
CA VAL A 134 -6.06 -5.62 10.29
C VAL A 134 -6.79 -4.40 10.83
N GLU A 135 -8.03 -4.57 11.27
CA GLU A 135 -8.85 -3.48 11.76
C GLU A 135 -8.78 -3.32 13.29
N LEU A 136 -9.26 -2.18 13.77
CA LEU A 136 -9.30 -1.88 15.21
C LEU A 136 -10.09 -2.93 16.04
N PRO A 137 -11.22 -3.49 15.58
CA PRO A 137 -11.91 -4.57 16.29
C PRO A 137 -11.06 -5.83 16.47
N ASP A 138 -10.27 -6.21 15.46
CA ASP A 138 -9.37 -7.36 15.54
C ASP A 138 -8.33 -7.15 16.65
N LEU A 139 -7.74 -5.95 16.69
CA LEU A 139 -6.74 -5.61 17.68
C LEU A 139 -7.31 -5.60 19.11
N LYS A 140 -8.52 -5.03 19.28
CA LYS A 140 -9.24 -5.02 20.58
C LYS A 140 -9.57 -6.45 21.02
N GLN A 141 -10.02 -7.31 20.11
CA GLN A 141 -10.30 -8.72 20.40
C GLN A 141 -9.02 -9.47 20.82
N GLN A 142 -7.92 -9.30 20.08
CA GLN A 142 -6.64 -9.95 20.42
C GLN A 142 -6.10 -9.47 21.77
N ALA A 143 -6.29 -8.20 22.13
CA ALA A 143 -5.94 -7.70 23.45
C ALA A 143 -6.70 -8.47 24.56
N THR A 144 -7.98 -8.76 24.38
CA THR A 144 -8.77 -9.53 25.35
C THR A 144 -8.32 -10.99 25.44
N LEU A 145 -7.96 -11.61 24.31
CA LEU A 145 -7.53 -13.01 24.24
C LEU A 145 -6.09 -13.23 24.73
N ALA A 146 -5.27 -12.18 24.75
CA ALA A 146 -3.87 -12.27 25.18
C ALA A 146 -3.77 -12.75 26.63
N LYS A 147 -3.09 -13.90 26.83
CA LYS A 147 -2.85 -14.50 28.15
C LYS A 147 -1.79 -13.73 28.93
N ASP A 148 -0.74 -13.30 28.25
CA ASP A 148 0.35 -12.52 28.84
C ASP A 148 -0.09 -11.08 29.12
N PHE A 149 0.15 -10.62 30.35
CA PHE A 149 -0.25 -9.29 30.81
C PHE A 149 0.45 -8.17 30.03
N ALA A 150 1.74 -8.33 29.75
CA ALA A 150 2.49 -7.32 29.02
C ALA A 150 1.99 -7.19 27.58
N THR A 151 1.72 -8.30 26.91
CA THR A 151 1.15 -8.33 25.55
C THR A 151 -0.24 -7.70 25.52
N ARG A 152 -1.11 -8.05 26.48
CA ARG A 152 -2.44 -7.43 26.63
C ARG A 152 -2.35 -5.91 26.76
N GLN A 153 -1.46 -5.40 27.60
CA GLN A 153 -1.29 -3.96 27.77
C GLN A 153 -0.71 -3.28 26.52
N LYS A 154 0.23 -3.93 25.82
CA LYS A 154 0.78 -3.41 24.55
C LYS A 154 -0.32 -3.29 23.51
N LEU A 155 -1.11 -4.33 23.29
CA LEU A 155 -2.20 -4.31 22.31
C LEU A 155 -3.26 -3.26 22.66
N ALA A 156 -3.56 -3.06 23.94
CA ALA A 156 -4.47 -2.00 24.38
C ALA A 156 -3.93 -0.59 24.07
N ASP A 157 -2.64 -0.33 24.31
CA ASP A 157 -2.02 0.95 23.98
C ASP A 157 -1.94 1.17 22.45
N ILE A 158 -1.57 0.13 21.68
CA ILE A 158 -1.55 0.18 20.21
C ILE A 158 -2.96 0.51 19.69
N ALA A 159 -4.01 -0.14 20.22
CA ALA A 159 -5.38 0.08 19.79
C ALA A 159 -5.85 1.50 20.07
N LEU A 160 -5.55 2.04 21.26
CA LEU A 160 -5.90 3.42 21.59
C LEU A 160 -5.19 4.43 20.66
N ILE A 161 -3.89 4.25 20.46
CA ILE A 161 -3.12 5.16 19.59
C ILE A 161 -3.59 5.06 18.14
N TYR A 162 -3.84 3.85 17.65
CA TYR A 162 -4.31 3.62 16.28
C TYR A 162 -5.70 4.22 16.05
N GLU A 163 -6.62 4.05 16.98
CA GLU A 163 -7.96 4.66 16.93
C GLU A 163 -7.89 6.18 16.80
N LEU A 164 -7.07 6.83 17.63
CA LEU A 164 -6.91 8.28 17.62
C LEU A 164 -6.12 8.79 16.40
N TYR A 165 -5.16 8.00 15.92
CA TYR A 165 -4.44 8.26 14.69
C TYR A 165 -5.40 8.28 13.49
N GLU A 166 -6.20 7.23 13.31
CA GLU A 166 -7.20 7.14 12.23
C GLU A 166 -8.23 8.29 12.31
N GLN A 167 -8.68 8.65 13.51
CA GLN A 167 -9.57 9.81 13.69
C GLN A 167 -8.95 11.12 13.22
N LYS A 168 -7.63 11.32 13.39
CA LYS A 168 -6.95 12.52 12.90
C LYS A 168 -6.74 12.51 11.39
N LEU A 169 -6.61 11.33 10.79
CA LEU A 169 -6.54 11.18 9.34
C LEU A 169 -7.90 11.42 8.67
N TYR A 170 -8.98 10.96 9.33
CA TYR A 170 -10.31 10.91 8.74
C TYR A 170 -10.74 12.25 8.12
N GLY A 171 -11.05 12.20 6.82
CA GLY A 171 -11.52 13.34 6.04
C GLY A 171 -10.47 14.43 5.74
N LYS A 172 -9.23 14.31 6.23
CA LYS A 172 -8.19 15.34 6.08
C LYS A 172 -6.99 14.85 5.27
N TYR A 173 -6.51 13.66 5.59
CA TYR A 173 -5.25 13.13 5.09
C TYR A 173 -5.43 11.77 4.41
N LEU A 174 -4.46 11.41 3.58
CA LEU A 174 -4.28 10.07 3.03
C LEU A 174 -2.83 9.64 3.22
N GLU A 175 -2.63 8.33 3.38
CA GLU A 175 -1.32 7.69 3.35
C GLU A 175 -1.20 6.70 2.18
N SER A 176 0.01 6.17 1.95
CA SER A 176 0.32 5.32 0.79
C SER A 176 -0.54 4.06 0.77
N GLU A 177 -0.79 3.50 1.94
CA GLU A 177 -1.53 2.28 2.14
C GLU A 177 -3.03 2.44 1.82
N ASP A 178 -3.56 3.68 1.89
CA ASP A 178 -4.97 3.95 1.61
C ASP A 178 -5.30 3.89 0.10
N TYR A 179 -4.30 4.01 -0.79
CA TYR A 179 -4.54 4.02 -2.24
C TYR A 179 -5.22 2.75 -2.74
N LEU A 180 -4.77 1.60 -2.24
CA LEU A 180 -5.31 0.31 -2.65
C LEU A 180 -6.71 0.07 -2.09
N GLN A 181 -6.98 0.54 -0.87
CA GLN A 181 -8.31 0.48 -0.28
C GLN A 181 -9.29 1.38 -1.03
N LEU A 182 -8.89 2.63 -1.32
CA LEU A 182 -9.71 3.54 -2.12
C LEU A 182 -9.95 3.02 -3.54
N LEU A 183 -8.98 2.32 -4.14
CA LEU A 183 -9.18 1.66 -5.43
C LEU A 183 -10.23 0.56 -5.37
N LYS A 184 -10.28 -0.22 -4.28
CA LYS A 184 -11.27 -1.30 -4.06
C LYS A 184 -12.70 -0.78 -3.95
N GLU A 185 -12.89 0.45 -3.50
CA GLU A 185 -14.21 1.10 -3.35
C GLU A 185 -14.79 1.66 -4.67
N ARG A 186 -14.01 1.65 -5.76
CA ARG A 186 -14.40 2.18 -7.08
C ARG A 186 -14.75 1.07 -8.05
#